data_AF-A0A4U2YPE0-F1
#
_entry.id   AF-A0A4U2YPE0-F1
#
_cell.length_a   1.000
_cell.length_b   1.000
_cell.length_c   1.000
_cell.angle_alpha   90.00
_cell.angle_beta   90.00
_cell.angle_gamma   90.00
#
_symmetry.space_group_name_H-M   'P 1'
#
loop_
_entity.id
_entity.type
_entity.pdbx_description
1 polymer ?
#
loop_
_entity_poly.entity_id
_entity_poly.type
_entity_poly.pdbx_seq_one_letter_code
_entity_poly.pdbx_strand_id
1 'polypeptide(L)'
;MESELLEREWRLLLKADPAARAALAATNPHAAYEAISWSRNDLLDDPQMPHVGAIFCAWAELEDLYEIGRTSPNEFQAIVRIAMDRWLSRPAVQSRAWIERWVTDTRGVVAARFKEDGTILDGKPV
;
A
#
# COMPACT_ATOMS: atom_id res chain seq x y z
N MET A 1 12.47 -25.12 -3.06
CA MET A 1 11.21 -24.76 -3.74
C MET A 1 10.46 -23.62 -3.05
N GLU A 2 9.81 -23.81 -1.88
CA GLU A 2 9.06 -22.70 -1.23
C GLU A 2 9.95 -21.55 -0.75
N SER A 3 11.13 -21.85 -0.18
CA SER A 3 12.09 -20.82 0.25
C SER A 3 12.62 -19.98 -0.92
N GLU A 4 12.85 -20.60 -2.09
CA GLU A 4 13.36 -19.93 -3.29
C GLU A 4 12.28 -19.05 -3.93
N LEU A 5 11.02 -19.49 -3.89
CA LEU A 5 9.88 -18.67 -4.31
C LEU A 5 9.75 -17.43 -3.43
N LEU A 6 9.77 -17.61 -2.09
CA LEU A 6 9.69 -16.50 -1.15
C LEU A 6 10.86 -15.52 -1.31
N GLU A 7 12.08 -16.01 -1.56
CA GLU A 7 13.25 -15.16 -1.82
C GLU A 7 13.11 -14.38 -3.14
N ARG A 8 12.57 -15.01 -4.19
CA ARG A 8 12.29 -14.33 -5.47
C ARG A 8 11.21 -13.26 -5.31
N GLU A 9 10.11 -13.58 -4.63
CA GLU A 9 9.06 -12.61 -4.29
C GLU A 9 9.65 -11.45 -3.49
N TRP A 10 10.41 -11.76 -2.43
CA TRP A 10 11.03 -10.74 -1.58
C TRP A 10 11.86 -9.74 -2.39
N ARG A 11 12.68 -10.22 -3.32
CA ARG A 11 13.47 -9.33 -4.21
C ARG A 11 12.62 -8.46 -5.12
N LEU A 12 11.48 -8.96 -5.61
CA LEU A 12 10.52 -8.14 -6.37
C LEU A 12 9.91 -7.07 -5.48
N LEU A 13 9.52 -7.42 -4.24
CA LEU A 13 8.97 -6.45 -3.30
C LEU A 13 9.96 -5.30 -3.04
N LEU A 14 11.26 -5.59 -2.86
CA LEU A 14 12.28 -4.56 -2.65
C LEU A 14 12.30 -3.48 -3.75
N LYS A 15 11.80 -3.77 -4.96
CA LYS A 15 11.71 -2.77 -6.03
C LYS A 15 10.73 -1.63 -5.73
N ALA A 16 9.75 -1.84 -4.85
CA ALA A 16 8.82 -0.80 -4.42
C ALA A 16 9.39 0.15 -3.34
N ASP A 17 10.59 -0.12 -2.81
CA ASP A 17 11.22 0.75 -1.80
C ASP A 17 11.41 2.21 -2.20
N PRO A 18 11.88 2.53 -3.43
CA PRO A 18 12.04 3.91 -3.85
C PRO A 18 10.72 4.69 -3.78
N ALA A 19 9.61 4.06 -4.15
CA ALA A 19 8.29 4.67 -4.08
C ALA A 19 7.77 4.83 -2.66
N ALA A 20 7.96 3.83 -1.80
CA ALA A 20 7.64 3.97 -0.38
C ALA A 20 8.41 5.14 0.27
N ARG A 21 9.69 5.32 -0.08
CA ARG A 21 10.50 6.46 0.36
C ARG A 21 10.00 7.79 -0.21
N ALA A 22 9.66 7.82 -1.50
CA ALA A 22 9.13 9.01 -2.16
C ALA A 22 7.79 9.45 -1.55
N ALA A 23 6.89 8.50 -1.27
CA ALA A 23 5.60 8.76 -0.62
C ALA A 23 5.76 9.30 0.81
N LEU A 24 6.74 8.81 1.58
CA LEU A 24 7.06 9.36 2.91
C LEU A 24 7.65 10.78 2.85
N ALA A 25 8.48 11.03 1.83
CA ALA A 25 9.10 12.33 1.59
C ALA A 25 8.14 13.35 0.96
N ALA A 26 7.01 12.91 0.41
CA ALA A 26 6.03 13.77 -0.23
C ALA A 26 5.48 14.82 0.75
N THR A 27 5.52 16.08 0.31
CA THR A 27 5.09 17.24 1.10
C THR A 27 3.61 17.54 0.93
N ASN A 28 2.93 16.91 -0.03
CA ASN A 28 1.50 17.08 -0.26
C ASN A 28 0.86 15.73 -0.67
N PRO A 29 -0.48 15.61 -0.54
CA PRO A 29 -1.21 14.39 -0.85
C PRO A 29 -1.06 13.91 -2.29
N HIS A 30 -1.10 14.84 -3.27
CA HIS A 30 -0.99 14.45 -4.67
C HIS A 30 0.37 13.82 -5.00
N ALA A 31 1.46 14.40 -4.48
CA ALA A 31 2.80 13.84 -4.64
C ALA A 31 2.94 12.46 -3.96
N ALA A 32 2.25 12.23 -2.84
CA ALA A 32 2.21 10.91 -2.21
C ALA A 32 1.47 9.90 -3.07
N TYR A 33 0.34 10.29 -3.67
CA TYR A 33 -0.42 9.49 -4.64
C TYR A 33 0.41 9.14 -5.88
N GLU A 34 1.05 10.14 -6.51
CA GLU A 34 1.91 9.90 -7.66
C GLU A 34 3.04 8.94 -7.31
N ALA A 35 3.72 9.16 -6.18
CA ALA A 35 4.79 8.29 -5.73
C ALA A 35 4.33 6.84 -5.65
N ILE A 36 3.10 6.59 -5.17
CA ILE A 36 2.63 5.22 -5.00
C ILE A 36 2.07 4.55 -6.26
N SER A 37 1.40 5.32 -7.13
CA SER A 37 0.78 4.78 -8.34
C SER A 37 1.80 4.28 -9.37
N TRP A 38 2.97 4.95 -9.46
CA TRP A 38 4.02 4.55 -10.40
C TRP A 38 4.70 3.22 -10.03
N SER A 39 4.87 2.90 -8.74
CA SER A 39 5.57 1.68 -8.32
C SER A 39 4.80 0.39 -8.50
N ARG A 40 3.49 0.47 -8.73
CA ARG A 40 2.69 -0.71 -9.01
C ARG A 40 3.21 -1.45 -10.26
N ASN A 41 3.77 -0.72 -11.21
CA ASN A 41 4.38 -1.30 -12.41
C ASN A 41 5.64 -2.13 -12.09
N ASP A 42 6.40 -1.76 -11.06
CA ASP A 42 7.60 -2.50 -10.63
C ASP A 42 7.28 -3.86 -10.01
N LEU A 43 6.03 -4.04 -9.56
CA LEU A 43 5.50 -5.30 -9.01
C LEU A 43 4.92 -6.23 -10.09
N LEU A 44 4.75 -5.76 -11.33
CA LEU A 44 4.13 -6.52 -12.44
C LEU A 44 5.09 -7.46 -13.18
N ASP A 45 6.35 -7.54 -12.77
CA ASP A 45 7.34 -8.41 -13.42
C ASP A 45 7.00 -9.92 -13.30
N ASP A 46 6.23 -10.32 -12.27
CA ASP A 46 5.69 -11.69 -12.15
C ASP A 46 4.41 -11.74 -11.27
N PRO A 47 3.24 -11.41 -11.83
CA PRO A 47 1.98 -11.29 -11.07
C PRO A 47 1.37 -12.63 -10.66
N GLN A 48 1.94 -13.77 -11.11
CA GLN A 48 1.46 -15.11 -10.75
C GLN A 48 1.95 -15.54 -9.36
N MET A 49 2.79 -14.74 -8.70
CA MET A 49 3.29 -15.00 -7.37
C MET A 49 2.28 -14.58 -6.28
N PRO A 50 1.93 -15.48 -5.35
CA PRO A 50 0.81 -15.29 -4.42
C PRO A 50 0.96 -14.04 -3.53
N HIS A 51 2.15 -13.73 -3.02
CA HIS A 51 2.34 -12.58 -2.14
C HIS A 51 2.47 -11.27 -2.92
N VAL A 52 3.09 -11.31 -4.10
CA VAL A 52 3.21 -10.15 -5.00
C VAL A 52 1.83 -9.67 -5.42
N GLY A 53 0.94 -10.59 -5.80
CA GLY A 53 -0.45 -10.24 -6.13
C GLY A 53 -1.21 -9.61 -4.97
N ALA A 54 -1.04 -10.15 -3.75
CA ALA A 54 -1.70 -9.59 -2.57
C ALA A 54 -1.20 -8.17 -2.23
N ILE A 55 0.11 -7.93 -2.36
CA ILE A 55 0.71 -6.60 -2.18
C ILE A 55 0.26 -5.65 -3.28
N PHE A 56 0.25 -6.09 -4.54
CA PHE A 56 -0.25 -5.30 -5.67
C PHE A 56 -1.68 -4.81 -5.40
N CYS A 57 -2.57 -5.69 -4.95
CA CYS A 57 -3.93 -5.30 -4.60
C CYS A 57 -3.98 -4.30 -3.44
N ALA A 58 -3.20 -4.52 -2.39
CA ALA A 58 -3.16 -3.60 -1.25
C ALA A 58 -2.63 -2.20 -1.62
N TRP A 59 -1.69 -2.12 -2.57
CA TRP A 59 -1.22 -0.85 -3.13
C TRP A 59 -2.29 -0.14 -3.97
N ALA A 60 -2.96 -0.89 -4.86
CA ALA A 60 -4.07 -0.33 -5.64
C ALA A 60 -5.19 0.20 -4.74
N GLU A 61 -5.52 -0.53 -3.67
CA GLU A 61 -6.52 -0.09 -2.68
C GLU A 61 -6.10 1.19 -1.93
N LEU A 62 -4.80 1.44 -1.73
CA LEU A 62 -4.32 2.73 -1.22
C LEU A 62 -4.52 3.86 -2.23
N GLU A 63 -4.23 3.62 -3.51
CA GLU A 63 -4.46 4.60 -4.59
C GLU A 63 -5.94 4.98 -4.68
N ASP A 64 -6.84 4.00 -4.58
CA ASP A 64 -8.29 4.18 -4.65
C ASP A 64 -8.80 5.21 -3.62
N LEU A 65 -8.21 5.28 -2.41
CA LEU A 65 -8.58 6.29 -1.40
C LEU A 65 -8.46 7.72 -1.95
N TYR A 66 -7.45 7.98 -2.78
CA TYR A 66 -7.25 9.29 -3.41
C TYR A 66 -8.11 9.45 -4.66
N GLU A 67 -8.13 8.45 -5.55
CA GLU A 67 -8.81 8.52 -6.85
C GLU A 67 -10.34 8.66 -6.70
N ILE A 68 -10.93 7.96 -5.74
CA ILE A 68 -12.38 8.01 -5.48
C ILE A 68 -12.80 9.41 -4.99
N GLY A 69 -11.88 10.17 -4.39
CA GLY A 69 -12.09 11.54 -3.96
C GLY A 69 -13.03 11.69 -2.76
N ARG A 70 -13.32 10.59 -2.04
CA ARG A 70 -14.15 10.62 -0.82
C ARG A 70 -13.34 10.72 0.47
N THR A 71 -12.14 10.15 0.50
CA THR A 71 -11.20 10.34 1.60
C THR A 71 -10.61 11.74 1.50
N SER A 72 -10.49 12.48 2.60
CA SER A 72 -9.86 13.80 2.54
C SER A 72 -8.36 13.65 2.17
N PRO A 73 -7.77 14.61 1.43
CA PRO A 73 -6.37 14.51 1.02
C PRO A 73 -5.39 14.34 2.20
N ASN A 74 -5.67 14.95 3.35
CA ASN A 74 -4.85 14.83 4.55
C ASN A 74 -4.95 13.43 5.18
N GLU A 75 -6.15 12.84 5.24
CA GLU A 75 -6.34 11.47 5.74
C GLU A 75 -5.65 10.46 4.82
N PHE A 76 -5.82 10.61 3.50
CA PHE A 76 -5.10 9.80 2.52
C PHE A 76 -3.59 9.84 2.77
N GLN A 77 -3.01 11.05 2.85
CA GLN A 77 -1.57 11.20 3.07
C GLN A 77 -1.13 10.58 4.41
N ALA A 78 -1.93 10.69 5.47
CA ALA A 78 -1.63 10.05 6.75
C ALA A 78 -1.63 8.52 6.65
N ILE A 79 -2.64 7.93 6.01
CA ILE A 79 -2.75 6.48 5.80
C ILE A 79 -1.55 5.96 4.98
N VAL A 80 -1.23 6.62 3.87
CA VAL A 80 -0.08 6.26 3.03
C VAL A 80 1.22 6.34 3.82
N ARG A 81 1.46 7.41 4.59
CA ARG A 81 2.67 7.52 5.42
C ARG A 81 2.81 6.35 6.39
N ILE A 82 1.72 5.96 7.06
CA ILE A 82 1.75 4.83 7.99
C ILE A 82 2.05 3.51 7.25
N ALA A 83 1.38 3.27 6.12
CA ALA A 83 1.58 2.06 5.32
C ALA A 83 3.03 1.95 4.80
N MET A 84 3.59 3.06 4.31
CA MET A 84 4.96 3.12 3.77
C MET A 84 6.04 3.08 4.85
N ASP A 85 5.81 3.69 6.00
CA ASP A 85 6.71 3.57 7.16
C ASP A 85 6.80 2.12 7.64
N ARG A 86 5.66 1.43 7.74
CA ARG A 86 5.61 0.00 8.07
C ARG A 86 6.26 -0.86 6.99
N TRP A 87 6.08 -0.52 5.72
CA TRP A 87 6.73 -1.18 4.59
C TRP A 87 8.26 -1.15 4.71
N LEU A 88 8.83 0.02 5.02
CA LEU A 88 10.26 0.21 5.16
C LEU A 88 10.82 -0.32 6.48
N SER A 89 9.97 -0.50 7.50
CA SER A 89 10.32 -1.10 8.80
C SER A 89 10.29 -2.64 8.79
N ARG A 90 10.23 -3.26 7.62
CA ARG A 90 10.25 -4.71 7.46
C ARG A 90 11.57 -5.34 7.90
N PRO A 91 11.59 -6.64 8.26
CA PRO A 91 12.84 -7.34 8.56
C PRO A 91 13.78 -7.35 7.34
N ALA A 92 15.09 -7.40 7.57
CA ALA A 92 16.07 -7.51 6.48
C ALA A 92 16.01 -8.87 5.75
N VAL A 93 15.47 -9.89 6.42
CA VAL A 93 15.32 -11.26 5.90
C VAL A 93 13.89 -11.52 5.43
N GLN A 94 13.75 -12.36 4.41
CA GLN A 94 12.46 -12.71 3.83
C GLN A 94 11.51 -13.30 4.88
N SER A 95 10.29 -12.76 4.94
CA SER A 95 9.31 -13.14 5.95
C SER A 95 7.89 -13.13 5.39
N ARG A 96 7.33 -14.32 5.19
CA ARG A 96 5.92 -14.52 4.83
C ARG A 96 4.98 -13.83 5.82
N ALA A 97 5.19 -14.08 7.12
CA ALA A 97 4.36 -13.51 8.17
C ALA A 97 4.38 -11.98 8.18
N TRP A 98 5.50 -11.36 7.81
CA TRP A 98 5.55 -9.91 7.66
C TRP A 98 4.72 -9.43 6.48
N ILE A 99 4.83 -10.09 5.31
CA ILE A 99 4.05 -9.72 4.11
C ILE A 99 2.56 -9.83 4.40
N GLU A 100 2.13 -10.98 4.93
CA GLU A 100 0.72 -11.23 5.26
C GLU A 100 0.19 -10.19 6.25
N ARG A 101 0.97 -9.88 7.29
CA ARG A 101 0.59 -8.82 8.25
C ARG A 101 0.49 -7.45 7.59
N TRP A 102 1.47 -7.05 6.78
CA TRP A 102 1.43 -5.75 6.10
C TRP A 102 0.21 -5.63 5.19
N VAL A 103 -0.12 -6.68 4.44
CA VAL A 103 -1.32 -6.74 3.61
C VAL A 103 -2.58 -6.64 4.46
N THR A 104 -2.73 -7.47 5.50
CA THR A 104 -3.91 -7.46 6.37
C THR A 104 -4.12 -6.11 7.03
N ASP A 105 -3.06 -5.52 7.61
CA ASP A 105 -3.15 -4.23 8.29
C ASP A 105 -3.52 -3.11 7.31
N THR A 106 -2.88 -3.07 6.15
CA THR A 106 -3.09 -2.01 5.14
C THR A 106 -4.50 -2.06 4.58
N ARG A 107 -4.95 -3.24 4.14
CA ARG A 107 -6.29 -3.44 3.61
C ARG A 107 -7.37 -3.23 4.68
N GLY A 108 -7.07 -3.58 5.93
CA GLY A 108 -7.95 -3.30 7.07
C GLY A 108 -8.18 -1.80 7.28
N VAL A 109 -7.11 -1.00 7.19
CA VAL A 109 -7.20 0.47 7.27
C VAL A 109 -7.99 1.05 6.09
N VAL A 110 -7.70 0.60 4.86
CA VAL A 110 -8.43 1.05 3.66
C VAL A 110 -9.93 0.71 3.77
N ALA A 111 -10.27 -0.53 4.15
CA ALA A 111 -11.66 -0.95 4.29
C ALA A 111 -12.41 -0.16 5.38
N ALA A 112 -11.75 0.12 6.50
CA ALA A 112 -12.31 0.99 7.55
C ALA A 112 -12.56 2.41 7.01
N ARG A 113 -11.60 2.97 6.27
CA ARG A 113 -11.73 4.28 5.66
C ARG A 113 -12.87 4.35 4.65
N PHE A 114 -13.00 3.36 3.76
CA PHE A 114 -14.14 3.30 2.83
C PHE A 114 -15.48 3.16 3.52
N LYS A 115 -15.54 2.42 4.62
CA LYS A 115 -16.76 2.35 5.42
C LYS A 115 -17.12 3.73 5.97
N GLU A 116 -16.16 4.45 6.53
CA GLU A 116 -16.37 5.79 7.05
C GLU A 116 -16.78 6.78 5.94
N ASP A 117 -16.12 6.74 4.78
CA ASP A 117 -16.43 7.55 3.59
C ASP A 117 -17.80 7.24 2.99
N GLY A 118 -18.28 6.00 3.12
CA GLY A 118 -19.63 5.58 2.72
C GLY A 118 -20.71 5.99 3.72
N THR A 119 -20.35 6.16 5.00
CA THR A 119 -21.25 6.64 6.06
C THR A 119 -21.35 8.16 6.17
N ILE A 120 -20.44 8.89 5.53
CA ILE A 120 -20.46 10.35 5.46
C ILE A 120 -21.02 10.76 4.09
N LEU A 121 -22.30 11.12 4.03
CA LEU A 121 -22.86 11.89 2.92
C LEU A 121 -22.94 13.35 3.37
N ASP A 122 -22.29 14.26 2.65
CA ASP A 122 -22.39 15.72 2.84
C ASP A 122 -22.20 16.20 4.29
N GLY A 123 -21.17 15.69 4.97
CA GLY A 123 -20.78 16.16 6.31
C GLY A 123 -21.79 15.81 7.42
N LYS A 124 -22.71 14.88 7.17
CA LYS A 124 -23.63 14.35 8.19
C LYS A 124 -23.42 12.85 8.36
N PRO A 125 -23.33 12.35 9.60
CA PRO A 125 -23.41 10.91 9.83
C PRO A 125 -24.80 10.41 9.42
N VAL A 126 -24.84 9.33 8.64
CA VAL A 126 -26.06 8.57 8.30
C VAL A 126 -26.62 7.87 9.54
#